data_AF-A0A3M8PBV8-F1
#
_entry.id   AF-A0A3M8PBV8-F1
#
_cell.length_a   1.000
_cell.length_b   1.000
_cell.length_c   1.000
_cell.angle_alpha   90.00
_cell.angle_beta   90.00
_cell.angle_gamma   90.00
#
_symmetry.space_group_name_H-M   'P 1'
#
loop_
_entity.id
_entity.type
_entity.pdbx_description
1 polymer ?
#
loop_
_entity_poly.entity_id
_entity_poly.type
_entity_poly.pdbx_seq_one_letter_code
_entity_poly.pdbx_strand_id
1 'polypeptide(L)'
;MMEHLTNLLQNILQKGSDEDIQVITDFLANMEKKQQGDFSTYLSAALHMERQLEHDRCTIEMPITPLIHNTGKNPHGGILATLLDTVMGTLANSKCDEGFAAVTTNLNIHYLSVATEQTLRAESKILRKGKHTIVVEGYVLEPDGRLLASSTASFFIIPKFG
;
A
#
# COMPACT_ATOMS: atom_id res chain seq x y z
N MET A 1 -17.43 -5.44 24.25
CA MET A 1 -16.57 -5.07 23.10
C MET A 1 -16.30 -3.56 23.07
N MET A 2 -17.34 -2.71 22.97
CA MET A 2 -17.18 -1.25 22.94
C MET A 2 -16.54 -0.66 24.20
N GLU A 3 -16.90 -1.15 25.38
CA GLU A 3 -16.29 -0.76 26.66
C GLU A 3 -14.79 -1.06 26.70
N HIS A 4 -14.38 -2.24 26.23
CA HIS A 4 -12.97 -2.64 26.17
C HIS A 4 -12.17 -1.71 25.23
N LEU A 5 -12.68 -1.41 24.04
CA LEU A 5 -12.04 -0.48 23.11
C LEU A 5 -11.90 0.92 23.71
N THR A 6 -12.95 1.41 24.38
CA THR A 6 -12.93 2.72 25.03
C THR A 6 -11.86 2.78 26.12
N ASN A 7 -11.75 1.73 26.94
CA ASN A 7 -10.73 1.64 27.99
C ASN A 7 -9.31 1.58 27.40
N LEU A 8 -9.11 0.86 26.29
CA LEU A 8 -7.81 0.83 25.59
C LEU A 8 -7.41 2.23 25.10
N LEU A 9 -8.33 2.93 24.42
CA LEU A 9 -8.09 4.29 23.94
C LEU A 9 -7.77 5.23 25.10
N GLN A 10 -8.58 5.23 26.17
CA GLN A 10 -8.32 6.07 27.35
C GLN A 10 -6.94 5.82 27.96
N ASN A 11 -6.52 4.56 28.07
CA ASN A 11 -5.20 4.23 28.60
C ASN A 11 -4.06 4.77 27.75
N ILE A 12 -4.21 4.71 26.42
CA ILE A 12 -3.20 5.28 25.51
C ILE A 12 -3.21 6.80 25.61
N LEU A 13 -4.37 7.45 25.62
CA LEU A 13 -4.49 8.91 25.75
C LEU A 13 -3.89 9.44 27.06
N GLN A 14 -3.93 8.68 28.15
CA GLN A 14 -3.38 9.09 29.45
C GLN A 14 -1.86 8.93 29.57
N LYS A 15 -1.26 8.01 28.82
CA LYS A 15 0.15 7.60 29.00
C LYS A 15 1.01 7.76 27.75
N GLY A 16 0.40 8.01 26.61
CA GLY A 16 1.06 8.11 25.31
C GLY A 16 1.86 9.39 25.16
N SER A 17 2.92 9.31 24.37
CA SER A 17 3.64 10.45 23.83
C SER A 17 2.84 11.13 22.71
N ASP A 18 3.22 12.34 22.33
CA ASP A 18 2.59 13.04 21.19
C ASP A 18 2.65 12.20 19.89
N GLU A 19 3.70 11.40 19.72
CA GLU A 19 3.84 10.46 18.58
C GLU A 19 2.77 9.36 18.62
N ASP A 20 2.51 8.77 19.79
CA ASP A 20 1.47 7.74 19.97
C ASP A 20 0.08 8.31 19.65
N ILE A 21 -0.20 9.53 20.13
CA ILE A 21 -1.47 10.22 19.91
C ILE A 21 -1.66 10.53 18.42
N GLN A 22 -0.61 11.01 17.74
CA GLN A 22 -0.67 11.31 16.31
C GLN A 22 -0.93 10.05 15.48
N VAL A 23 -0.21 8.95 15.74
CA VAL A 23 -0.38 7.68 15.02
C VAL A 23 -1.81 7.15 15.14
N ILE A 24 -2.38 7.19 16.34
CA ILE A 24 -3.76 6.71 16.56
C ILE A 24 -4.78 7.63 15.90
N THR A 25 -4.57 8.95 16.00
CA THR A 25 -5.45 9.94 15.35
C THR A 25 -5.52 9.69 13.85
N ASP A 26 -4.37 9.55 13.19
CA ASP A 26 -4.30 9.32 11.75
C ASP A 26 -4.92 7.97 11.36
N PHE A 27 -4.65 6.93 12.14
CA PHE A 27 -5.24 5.62 11.90
C PHE A 27 -6.77 5.66 11.98
N LEU A 28 -7.34 6.28 13.03
CA LEU A 28 -8.78 6.39 13.22
C LEU A 28 -9.43 7.26 12.13
N ALA A 29 -8.82 8.39 11.77
CA ALA A 29 -9.30 9.25 10.70
C ALA A 29 -9.37 8.49 9.36
N ASN A 30 -8.38 7.65 9.06
CA ASN A 30 -8.40 6.82 7.87
C ASN A 30 -9.44 5.68 7.95
N MET A 31 -9.72 5.15 9.14
CA MET A 31 -10.83 4.20 9.33
C MET A 31 -12.19 4.86 9.05
N GLU A 32 -12.39 6.12 9.44
CA GLU A 32 -13.61 6.87 9.10
C GLU A 32 -13.74 7.06 7.59
N LYS A 33 -12.67 7.48 6.90
CA LYS A 33 -12.64 7.54 5.42
C LYS A 33 -12.96 6.19 4.78
N LYS A 34 -12.45 5.08 5.35
CA LYS A 34 -12.78 3.72 4.89
C LYS A 34 -14.25 3.38 5.01
N GLN A 35 -14.93 3.83 6.07
CA GLN A 35 -16.37 3.65 6.26
C GLN A 35 -17.19 4.46 5.25
N GLN A 36 -16.68 5.62 4.85
CA GLN A 36 -17.28 6.49 3.83
C GLN A 36 -17.08 5.98 2.40
N GLY A 37 -16.14 5.05 2.20
CA GLY A 37 -15.90 4.39 0.91
C GLY A 37 -14.64 4.83 0.18
N ASP A 38 -13.87 5.76 0.76
CA ASP A 38 -12.66 6.33 0.13
C ASP A 38 -11.56 5.28 -0.08
N PHE A 39 -11.54 4.26 0.78
CA PHE A 39 -10.64 3.11 0.66
C PHE A 39 -11.42 1.82 0.40
N SER A 40 -10.84 0.91 -0.38
CA SER A 40 -11.43 -0.40 -0.64
C SER A 40 -11.12 -1.42 0.45
N THR A 41 -9.99 -1.29 1.16
CA THR A 41 -9.56 -2.23 2.20
C THR A 41 -9.09 -1.52 3.46
N TYR A 42 -9.14 -2.21 4.60
CA TYR A 42 -8.58 -1.69 5.85
C TYR A 42 -7.06 -1.49 5.75
N LEU A 43 -6.35 -2.31 4.97
CA LEU A 43 -4.91 -2.15 4.76
C LEU A 43 -4.58 -0.84 4.04
N SER A 44 -5.28 -0.55 2.94
CA SER A 44 -5.09 0.71 2.21
C SER A 44 -5.45 1.93 3.05
N ALA A 45 -6.45 1.81 3.92
CA ALA A 45 -6.81 2.88 4.85
C ALA A 45 -5.76 3.07 5.96
N ALA A 46 -5.36 1.98 6.62
CA ALA A 46 -4.36 2.01 7.68
C ALA A 46 -3.03 2.65 7.24
N LEU A 47 -2.66 2.44 5.97
CA LEU A 47 -1.43 2.97 5.38
C LEU A 47 -1.66 4.27 4.59
N HIS A 48 -2.89 4.79 4.51
CA HIS A 48 -3.23 6.00 3.74
C HIS A 48 -2.77 5.93 2.27
N MET A 49 -3.06 4.81 1.60
CA MET A 49 -2.69 4.58 0.20
C MET A 49 -3.66 5.27 -0.75
N GLU A 50 -3.30 6.47 -1.21
CA GLU A 50 -4.08 7.22 -2.20
C GLU A 50 -3.74 6.76 -3.61
N ARG A 51 -4.73 6.21 -4.31
CA ARG A 51 -4.54 5.51 -5.58
C ARG A 51 -5.08 6.32 -6.75
N GLN A 52 -4.30 6.36 -7.83
CA GLN A 52 -4.77 6.84 -9.12
C GLN A 52 -4.53 5.74 -10.17
N LEU A 53 -5.60 5.35 -10.87
CA LEU A 53 -5.55 4.35 -11.93
C LEU A 53 -5.83 5.03 -13.27
N GLU A 54 -4.85 4.98 -14.16
CA GLU A 54 -4.95 5.40 -15.55
C GLU A 54 -5.04 4.16 -16.46
N HIS A 55 -5.13 4.36 -17.78
CA HIS A 55 -5.28 3.23 -18.71
C HIS A 55 -4.15 2.20 -18.57
N ASP A 56 -2.88 2.63 -18.59
CA ASP A 56 -1.71 1.72 -18.63
C ASP A 56 -0.77 1.86 -17.43
N ARG A 57 -1.16 2.63 -16.42
CA ARG A 57 -0.35 2.91 -15.24
C ARG A 57 -1.25 2.99 -14.01
N CYS A 58 -0.74 2.50 -12.88
CA CYS A 58 -1.30 2.81 -11.57
C CYS A 58 -0.23 3.54 -10.76
N THR A 59 -0.64 4.54 -10.00
CA THR A 59 0.18 5.20 -8.98
C THR A 59 -0.48 5.09 -7.62
N ILE A 60 0.33 5.03 -6.56
CA ILE A 60 -0.11 5.12 -5.17
C ILE A 60 0.82 6.08 -4.43
N GLU A 61 0.25 7.09 -3.79
CA GLU A 61 0.97 7.93 -2.82
C GLU A 61 0.69 7.44 -1.40
N MET A 62 1.72 7.48 -0.55
CA MET A 62 1.67 6.97 0.82
C MET A 62 2.58 7.82 1.73
N PRO A 63 2.06 8.41 2.83
CA PRO A 63 2.88 9.17 3.76
C PRO A 63 3.82 8.27 4.56
N ILE A 64 4.99 8.79 4.89
CA ILE A 64 5.94 8.16 5.81
C ILE A 64 5.63 8.67 7.21
N THR A 65 4.95 7.81 7.99
CA THR A 65 4.62 8.07 9.39
C THR A 65 5.31 7.04 10.29
N PRO A 66 5.39 7.29 11.61
CA PRO A 66 5.94 6.32 12.55
C PRO A 66 5.30 4.93 12.49
N LEU A 67 4.05 4.83 12.05
CA LEU A 67 3.33 3.57 11.85
C LEU A 67 4.05 2.61 10.90
N ILE A 68 4.78 3.12 9.91
CA ILE A 68 5.44 2.30 8.88
C ILE A 68 6.94 2.14 9.10
N HIS A 69 7.48 2.69 10.20
CA HIS A 69 8.91 2.65 10.47
C HIS A 69 9.37 1.25 10.88
N ASN A 70 10.60 0.91 10.51
CA ASN A 70 11.39 -0.14 11.14
C ASN A 70 12.13 0.39 12.38
N THR A 71 12.90 -0.48 13.03
CA THR A 71 13.71 -0.12 14.22
C THR A 71 14.75 0.98 13.95
N GLY A 72 15.11 1.22 12.69
CA GLY A 72 15.99 2.29 12.24
C GLY A 72 15.28 3.58 11.85
N LYS A 73 13.97 3.73 12.13
CA LYS A 73 13.14 4.89 11.77
C LYS A 73 13.02 5.16 10.26
N ASN A 74 13.20 4.13 9.44
CA ASN A 74 12.98 4.19 8.00
C ASN A 74 11.76 3.36 7.62
N PRO A 75 11.12 3.60 6.46
CA PRO A 75 10.05 2.73 5.98
C PRO A 75 10.45 1.25 6.02
N HIS A 76 9.62 0.42 6.65
CA HIS A 76 9.87 -1.00 6.76
C HIS A 76 9.86 -1.65 5.38
N GLY A 77 10.86 -2.49 5.06
CA GLY A 77 10.97 -3.12 3.74
C GLY A 77 9.71 -3.91 3.36
N GLY A 78 9.10 -4.60 4.34
CA GLY A 78 7.80 -5.26 4.15
C GLY A 78 6.66 -4.31 3.75
N ILE A 79 6.64 -3.07 4.22
CA ILE A 79 5.64 -2.07 3.82
C ILE A 79 5.90 -1.61 2.37
N LEU A 80 7.17 -1.41 1.99
CA LEU A 80 7.52 -1.11 0.60
C LEU A 80 7.12 -2.27 -0.34
N ALA A 81 7.31 -3.52 0.10
CA ALA A 81 6.86 -4.70 -0.63
C ALA A 81 5.33 -4.72 -0.79
N THR A 82 4.59 -4.44 0.28
CA THR A 82 3.13 -4.34 0.24
C THR A 82 2.67 -3.21 -0.69
N LEU A 83 3.34 -2.07 -0.69
CA LEU A 83 3.02 -0.95 -1.58
C LEU A 83 3.25 -1.33 -3.05
N LEU A 84 4.39 -1.96 -3.36
CA LEU A 84 4.73 -2.48 -4.69
C LEU A 84 3.71 -3.53 -5.17
N ASP A 85 3.39 -4.51 -4.33
CA ASP A 85 2.39 -5.53 -4.63
C ASP A 85 1.02 -4.89 -4.89
N THR A 86 0.62 -3.91 -4.08
CA THR A 86 -0.66 -3.22 -4.21
C THR A 86 -0.75 -2.44 -5.52
N VAL A 87 0.27 -1.63 -5.89
CA VAL A 87 0.24 -0.82 -7.12
C VAL A 87 0.31 -1.70 -8.37
N MET A 88 1.09 -2.78 -8.36
CA MET A 88 1.21 -3.70 -9.48
C MET A 88 -0.03 -4.58 -9.62
N GLY A 89 -0.54 -5.12 -8.51
CA GLY A 89 -1.73 -5.97 -8.48
C GLY A 89 -3.00 -5.20 -8.84
N THR A 90 -3.09 -3.93 -8.48
CA THR A 90 -4.16 -3.04 -8.93
C THR A 90 -4.16 -2.91 -10.45
N LEU A 91 -3.00 -2.61 -11.04
CA LEU A 91 -2.88 -2.50 -12.49
C LEU A 91 -3.18 -3.84 -13.18
N ALA A 92 -2.64 -4.95 -12.66
CA ALA A 92 -2.93 -6.28 -13.19
C ALA A 92 -4.44 -6.61 -13.18
N ASN A 93 -5.12 -6.36 -12.06
CA ASN A 93 -6.56 -6.57 -11.94
C ASN A 93 -7.37 -5.69 -12.90
N SER A 94 -6.95 -4.45 -13.15
CA SER A 94 -7.63 -3.56 -14.11
C SER A 94 -7.60 -4.08 -15.56
N LYS A 95 -6.69 -5.00 -15.86
CA LYS A 95 -6.53 -5.61 -17.18
C LYS A 95 -7.20 -6.97 -17.32
N CYS A 96 -7.81 -7.50 -16.25
CA CYS A 96 -8.59 -8.74 -16.32
C CYS A 96 -9.94 -8.50 -17.00
N ASP A 97 -10.41 -9.52 -17.73
CA ASP A 97 -11.76 -9.50 -18.30
C ASP A 97 -12.81 -9.63 -17.19
N GLU A 98 -14.06 -9.28 -17.49
CA GLU A 98 -15.16 -9.42 -16.55
C GLU A 98 -15.28 -10.87 -16.02
N GLY A 99 -15.52 -11.01 -14.72
CA GLY A 99 -15.55 -12.32 -14.07
C GLY A 99 -14.17 -12.89 -13.71
N PHE A 100 -13.06 -12.21 -14.01
CA PHE A 100 -11.71 -12.64 -13.64
C PHE A 100 -11.00 -11.63 -12.70
N ALA A 101 -10.01 -12.12 -11.98
CA ALA A 101 -9.12 -11.34 -11.11
C ALA A 101 -7.67 -11.81 -11.26
N ALA A 102 -6.73 -10.93 -10.91
CA ALA A 102 -5.30 -11.21 -10.90
C ALA A 102 -4.81 -11.38 -9.45
N VAL A 103 -4.13 -12.48 -9.16
CA VAL A 103 -3.54 -12.76 -7.84
C VAL A 103 -2.03 -12.91 -7.93
N THR A 104 -1.29 -12.36 -6.96
CA THR A 104 0.17 -12.40 -6.95
C THR A 104 0.68 -13.83 -6.82
N THR A 105 1.57 -14.26 -7.73
CA THR A 105 2.25 -15.57 -7.65
C THR A 105 3.74 -15.45 -7.38
N ASN A 106 4.34 -14.35 -7.79
CA ASN A 106 5.74 -14.04 -7.52
C ASN A 106 5.91 -12.53 -7.39
N LEU A 107 6.75 -12.12 -6.45
CA LEU A 107 7.18 -10.75 -6.24
C LEU A 107 8.69 -10.75 -5.98
N ASN A 108 9.46 -10.14 -6.89
CA ASN A 108 10.90 -9.95 -6.72
C ASN A 108 11.18 -8.45 -6.53
N ILE A 109 11.93 -8.09 -5.49
CA ILE A 109 12.18 -6.69 -5.11
C ILE A 109 13.67 -6.47 -4.90
N HIS A 110 14.16 -5.37 -5.44
CA HIS A 110 15.46 -4.80 -5.13
C HIS A 110 15.26 -3.53 -4.30
N TYR A 111 15.78 -3.52 -3.08
CA TYR A 111 15.85 -2.33 -2.24
C TYR A 111 17.16 -1.60 -2.53
N LEU A 112 17.07 -0.34 -2.93
CA LEU A 112 18.18 0.39 -3.53
C LEU A 112 18.64 1.55 -2.66
N SER A 113 17.72 2.24 -1.99
CA SER A 113 18.05 3.34 -1.12
C SER A 113 17.01 3.54 -0.01
N VAL A 114 17.35 4.38 0.96
CA VAL A 114 16.51 4.71 2.11
C VAL A 114 15.83 6.05 1.86
N ALA A 115 14.55 6.15 2.23
CA ALA A 115 13.78 7.40 2.13
C ALA A 115 14.38 8.50 3.01
N THR A 116 14.37 9.73 2.48
CA THR A 116 14.77 10.98 3.11
C THR A 116 13.63 12.00 3.13
N GLU A 117 12.61 11.80 2.31
CA GLU A 117 11.38 12.58 2.28
C GLU A 117 10.27 11.96 3.14
N GLN A 118 9.16 12.69 3.28
CA GLN A 118 8.03 12.29 4.12
C GLN A 118 6.92 11.57 3.35
N THR A 119 7.11 11.31 2.05
CA THR A 119 6.10 10.68 1.19
C THR A 119 6.77 9.68 0.25
N LEU A 120 6.10 8.57 0.01
CA LEU A 120 6.45 7.56 -0.97
C LEU A 120 5.47 7.63 -2.13
N ARG A 121 5.98 7.52 -3.35
CA ARG A 121 5.20 7.34 -4.56
C ARG A 121 5.54 6.01 -5.19
N ALA A 122 4.57 5.13 -5.31
CA ALA A 122 4.72 3.90 -6.07
C ALA A 122 4.03 3.99 -7.42
N GLU A 123 4.62 3.39 -8.44
CA GLU A 123 4.05 3.32 -9.78
C GLU A 123 4.26 1.95 -10.41
N SER A 124 3.38 1.58 -11.33
CA SER A 124 3.45 0.28 -12.02
C SER A 124 3.15 0.38 -13.50
N LYS A 125 3.69 -0.58 -14.26
CA LYS A 125 3.48 -0.73 -15.70
C LYS A 125 3.42 -2.21 -16.09
N ILE A 126 2.51 -2.55 -17.01
CA ILE A 126 2.43 -3.91 -17.56
C ILE A 126 3.63 -4.16 -18.47
N LEU A 127 4.42 -5.19 -18.16
CA LEU A 127 5.47 -5.71 -19.04
C LEU A 127 4.91 -6.68 -20.07
N ARG A 128 3.97 -7.54 -19.66
CA ARG A 128 3.34 -8.54 -20.54
C ARG A 128 1.99 -8.98 -20.01
N LYS A 129 0.95 -8.99 -20.87
CA LYS A 129 -0.34 -9.66 -20.61
C LYS A 129 -0.42 -10.94 -21.44
N GLY A 130 -0.43 -12.08 -20.78
CA GLY A 130 -0.69 -13.39 -21.38
C GLY A 130 -2.11 -13.88 -21.12
N LYS A 131 -2.39 -15.12 -21.53
CA LYS A 131 -3.70 -15.77 -21.31
C LYS A 131 -3.97 -16.12 -19.84
N HIS A 132 -2.93 -16.55 -19.12
CA HIS A 132 -3.05 -17.02 -17.73
C HIS A 132 -2.26 -16.18 -16.73
N THR A 133 -1.33 -15.36 -17.20
CA THR A 133 -0.46 -14.57 -16.34
C THR A 133 -0.26 -13.16 -16.88
N ILE A 134 -0.07 -12.22 -15.96
CA ILE A 134 0.31 -10.83 -16.23
C ILE A 134 1.63 -10.56 -15.51
N VAL A 135 2.61 -10.04 -16.23
CA VAL A 135 3.89 -9.59 -15.65
C VAL A 135 3.88 -8.07 -15.59
N VAL A 136 4.20 -7.53 -14.43
CA VAL A 136 4.17 -6.10 -14.13
C VAL A 136 5.50 -5.70 -13.52
N GLU A 137 6.00 -4.53 -13.89
CA GLU A 137 7.10 -3.87 -13.18
C GLU A 137 6.54 -2.75 -12.29
N GLY A 138 7.24 -2.46 -11.20
CA GLY A 138 6.87 -1.40 -10.30
C GLY A 138 8.06 -0.76 -9.61
N TYR A 139 7.88 0.48 -9.20
CA TYR A 139 8.90 1.30 -8.57
C TYR A 139 8.33 2.00 -7.35
N VAL A 140 9.15 2.20 -6.32
CA VAL A 140 8.89 3.14 -5.23
C VAL A 140 9.93 4.25 -5.33
N LEU A 141 9.43 5.48 -5.41
CA LEU A 141 10.17 6.70 -5.63
C LEU A 141 9.84 7.70 -4.53
N GLU A 142 10.72 8.67 -4.36
CA GLU A 142 10.38 9.92 -3.68
C GLU A 142 9.76 10.93 -4.66
N PRO A 143 9.10 11.99 -4.15
CA PRO A 143 8.61 13.10 -4.96
C PRO A 143 9.65 13.72 -5.90
N ASP A 144 10.92 13.78 -5.49
CA ASP A 144 12.04 14.25 -6.33
C ASP A 144 12.48 13.27 -7.45
N GLY A 145 11.91 12.06 -7.48
CA GLY A 145 12.21 11.00 -8.43
C GLY A 145 13.32 10.03 -8.00
N ARG A 146 13.87 10.15 -6.79
CA ARG A 146 14.88 9.23 -6.27
C ARG A 146 14.28 7.84 -6.05
N LEU A 147 14.94 6.82 -6.62
CA LEU A 147 14.46 5.44 -6.58
C LEU A 147 14.83 4.74 -5.28
N LEU A 148 13.82 4.30 -4.54
CA LEU A 148 13.98 3.60 -3.26
C LEU A 148 13.95 2.08 -3.43
N ALA A 149 13.03 1.57 -4.26
CA ALA A 149 12.92 0.15 -4.57
C ALA A 149 12.37 -0.06 -5.98
N SER A 150 12.78 -1.15 -6.61
CA SER A 150 12.24 -1.61 -7.90
C SER A 150 11.78 -3.05 -7.80
N SER A 151 10.77 -3.43 -8.57
CA SER A 151 10.20 -4.77 -8.51
C SER A 151 9.69 -5.25 -9.85
N THR A 152 9.70 -6.57 -10.01
CA THR A 152 8.91 -7.28 -11.01
C THR A 152 8.02 -8.29 -10.31
N ALA A 153 6.77 -8.39 -10.72
CA ALA A 153 5.82 -9.36 -10.20
C ALA A 153 5.10 -10.10 -11.32
N SER A 154 4.71 -11.34 -11.03
CA SER A 154 3.80 -12.12 -11.86
C SER A 154 2.49 -12.31 -11.13
N PHE A 155 1.39 -12.15 -11.86
CA PHE A 155 0.04 -12.36 -11.38
C PHE A 155 -0.64 -13.44 -12.20
N PHE A 156 -1.34 -14.36 -11.56
CA PHE A 156 -2.13 -15.40 -12.22
C PHE A 156 -3.59 -14.96 -12.33
N ILE A 157 -4.18 -15.20 -13.50
CA ILE A 157 -5.57 -14.84 -13.78
C ILE A 157 -6.47 -16.00 -13.33
N ILE A 158 -7.39 -15.71 -12.41
CA ILE A 158 -8.36 -16.67 -11.88
C ILE A 158 -9.80 -16.17 -12.06
N PRO A 159 -10.79 -17.06 -12.16
CA PRO A 159 -12.19 -16.66 -12.03
C PRO A 159 -12.43 -16.00 -10.67
N LYS A 160 -13.22 -14.93 -10.63
CA LYS A 160 -13.74 -14.37 -9.38
C LYS A 160 -14.70 -15.39 -8.76
N PHE A 161 -14.51 -15.71 -7.49
CA PHE A 161 -15.54 -16.42 -6.74
C PHE A 161 -16.74 -15.47 -6.60
N GLY A 162 -17.89 -15.88 -7.13
CA GLY A 162 -19.17 -15.21 -6.93
C GLY A 162 -19.73 -15.45 -5.54
#